data_AF-A0A0C3N580-F1
#
_entry.id   AF-A0A0C3N580-F1
#
_cell.length_a   1.000
_cell.length_b   1.000
_cell.length_c   1.000
_cell.angle_alpha   90.00
_cell.angle_beta   90.00
_cell.angle_gamma   90.00
#
_symmetry.space_group_name_H-M   'P 1'
#
loop_
_entity.id
_entity.type
_entity.pdbx_description
1 polymer ?
#
loop_
_entity_poly.entity_id
_entity_poly.type
_entity_poly.pdbx_seq_one_letter_code
_entity_poly.pdbx_strand_id
1 'polypeptide(L)'
;MVLLSRRACDALLPVRSIPSQLRAMSSKRVPTEPSYFISQILRPVRAFFGIGTPSGPGERLREFLLDYVAKGVFDNVCQRYIQYLTAMKKTEESLRRLKKGKKTTFGIFQSSSSTKDEDRDEERIGTQMMLDVEALGQDAQALSRGLRDITSYAQLVQMVQADFGDES
;
A
#
# COMPACT_ATOMS: atom_id res chain seq x y z
N MET A 1 20.12 -10.17 1.52
CA MET A 1 18.90 -9.53 2.06
C MET A 1 18.71 -8.12 1.50
N VAL A 2 19.63 -7.17 1.70
CA VAL A 2 19.52 -5.76 1.27
C VAL A 2 19.04 -5.57 -0.18
N LEU A 3 19.63 -6.30 -1.14
CA LEU A 3 19.23 -6.21 -2.55
C LEU A 3 17.78 -6.65 -2.79
N LEU A 4 17.32 -7.72 -2.12
CA LEU A 4 15.94 -8.21 -2.25
C LEU A 4 14.96 -7.23 -1.63
N SER A 5 15.27 -6.69 -0.45
CA SER A 5 14.47 -5.65 0.20
C SER A 5 14.36 -4.40 -0.67
N ARG A 6 15.48 -3.95 -1.27
CA ARG A 6 15.45 -2.82 -2.21
C ARG A 6 14.52 -3.09 -3.39
N ARG A 7 14.66 -4.22 -4.07
CA ARG A 7 13.81 -4.57 -5.21
C ARG A 7 12.33 -4.69 -4.86
N ALA A 8 12.02 -5.26 -3.69
CA ALA A 8 10.64 -5.37 -3.20
C ALA A 8 10.05 -3.99 -2.87
N CYS A 9 10.82 -3.11 -2.24
CA CYS A 9 10.42 -1.72 -1.98
C CYS A 9 10.31 -0.89 -3.26
N ASP A 10 11.13 -1.15 -4.28
CA ASP A 10 11.04 -0.48 -5.58
C ASP A 10 9.74 -0.86 -6.29
N ALA A 11 9.31 -2.14 -6.19
CA ALA A 11 8.02 -2.59 -6.72
C ALA A 11 6.82 -1.93 -6.02
N LEU A 12 6.98 -1.45 -4.79
CA LEU A 12 5.94 -0.71 -4.03
C LEU A 12 5.81 0.76 -4.45
N LEU A 13 6.78 1.35 -5.17
CA LEU A 13 6.79 2.77 -5.53
C LEU A 13 5.48 3.31 -6.14
N PRO A 14 4.75 2.58 -7.01
CA PRO A 14 3.51 3.08 -7.61
C PRO A 14 2.42 3.47 -6.61
N VAL A 15 2.44 2.92 -5.39
CA VAL A 15 1.45 3.22 -4.33
C VAL A 15 1.30 4.72 -4.06
N ARG A 16 2.39 5.48 -4.20
CA ARG A 16 2.44 6.93 -3.96
C ARG A 16 1.57 7.73 -4.93
N SER A 17 1.23 7.14 -6.07
CA SER A 17 0.47 7.79 -7.13
C SER A 17 -1.02 7.44 -7.10
N ILE A 18 -1.44 6.43 -6.34
CA ILE A 18 -2.83 5.97 -6.26
C ILE A 18 -3.80 7.11 -5.95
N PRO A 19 -3.55 7.98 -4.94
CA PRO A 19 -4.49 9.07 -4.64
C PRO A 19 -4.70 10.03 -5.81
N SER A 20 -3.62 10.37 -6.52
CA SER A 20 -3.71 11.24 -7.68
C SER A 20 -4.44 10.57 -8.85
N GLN A 21 -4.19 9.28 -9.07
CA GLN A 21 -4.81 8.54 -10.16
C GLN A 21 -6.31 8.38 -9.95
N LEU A 22 -6.75 7.98 -8.75
CA LEU A 22 -8.16 7.78 -8.45
C LEU A 22 -8.97 9.08 -8.51
N ARG A 23 -8.39 10.21 -8.07
CA ARG A 23 -9.01 11.53 -8.19
C ARG A 23 -9.16 11.97 -9.65
N ALA A 24 -8.15 11.71 -10.48
CA ALA A 24 -8.14 12.10 -11.89
C ALA A 24 -9.04 11.22 -12.78
N MET A 25 -9.44 10.03 -12.34
CA MET A 25 -10.32 9.15 -13.12
C MET A 25 -11.73 9.74 -13.26
N SER A 26 -12.22 9.80 -14.50
CA SER A 26 -13.60 10.17 -14.81
C SER A 26 -14.61 9.11 -14.37
N SER A 27 -14.19 7.83 -14.32
CA SER A 27 -14.98 6.72 -13.80
C SER A 27 -14.84 6.68 -12.27
N LYS A 28 -15.93 6.96 -11.56
CA LYS A 28 -15.99 6.95 -10.08
C LYS A 28 -16.39 5.59 -9.50
N ARG A 29 -16.05 4.49 -10.19
CA ARG A 29 -16.30 3.13 -9.68
C ARG A 29 -15.41 2.85 -8.48
N VAL A 30 -15.98 2.16 -7.48
CA VAL A 30 -15.25 1.67 -6.31
C VAL A 30 -14.31 0.55 -6.77
N PRO A 31 -13.02 0.57 -6.37
CA PRO A 31 -12.09 -0.51 -6.64
C PRO A 31 -12.58 -1.85 -6.09
N THR A 32 -12.37 -2.92 -6.85
CA THR A 32 -12.73 -4.30 -6.47
C THR A 32 -11.55 -5.26 -6.54
N GLU A 33 -10.44 -4.82 -7.12
CA GLU A 33 -9.23 -5.61 -7.34
C GLU A 33 -8.02 -4.87 -6.76
N PRO A 34 -7.01 -5.59 -6.24
CA PRO A 34 -5.77 -4.99 -5.81
C PRO A 34 -4.98 -4.41 -7.00
N SER A 35 -4.13 -3.45 -6.71
CA SER A 35 -3.24 -2.82 -7.68
C SER A 35 -2.30 -3.86 -8.30
N TYR A 36 -2.10 -3.78 -9.61
CA TYR A 36 -1.32 -4.76 -10.39
C TYR A 36 0.10 -5.02 -9.83
N PHE A 37 0.72 -4.01 -9.22
CA PHE A 37 2.09 -4.09 -8.72
C PHE A 37 2.21 -4.88 -7.41
N ILE A 38 1.12 -5.10 -6.67
CA ILE A 38 1.15 -5.80 -5.38
C ILE A 38 1.71 -7.22 -5.54
N SER A 39 1.26 -7.93 -6.57
CA SER A 39 1.76 -9.26 -6.94
C SER A 39 3.26 -9.31 -7.29
N GLN A 40 3.88 -8.17 -7.56
CA GLN A 40 5.29 -8.08 -7.95
C GLN A 40 6.22 -7.85 -6.75
N ILE A 41 5.69 -7.49 -5.58
CA ILE A 41 6.47 -7.07 -4.42
C ILE A 41 7.35 -8.21 -3.89
N LEU A 42 6.81 -9.42 -3.73
CA LEU A 42 7.56 -10.57 -3.22
C LEU A 42 8.21 -11.42 -4.32
N ARG A 43 8.01 -11.05 -5.60
CA ARG A 43 8.65 -11.71 -6.75
C ARG A 43 10.17 -11.81 -6.64
N PRO A 44 10.93 -10.81 -6.14
CA PRO A 44 12.38 -10.93 -5.96
C PRO A 44 12.77 -12.07 -5.00
N VAL A 45 11.97 -12.32 -3.95
CA VAL A 45 12.22 -13.41 -3.00
C VAL A 45 11.90 -14.75 -3.66
N ARG A 46 10.75 -14.86 -4.33
CA ARG A 46 10.35 -16.06 -5.08
C ARG A 46 11.40 -16.44 -6.11
N ALA A 47 11.83 -15.49 -6.93
CA ALA A 47 12.85 -15.71 -7.97
C ALA A 47 14.22 -16.09 -7.38
N PHE A 48 14.61 -15.51 -6.25
CA PHE A 48 15.88 -15.86 -5.61
C PHE A 48 15.90 -17.33 -5.14
N PHE A 49 14.80 -17.82 -4.56
CA PHE A 49 14.70 -19.19 -4.03
C PHE A 49 14.13 -20.21 -5.03
N GLY A 50 13.94 -19.85 -6.30
CA GLY A 50 13.40 -20.75 -7.31
C GLY A 50 11.92 -21.13 -7.10
N ILE A 51 11.14 -20.29 -6.43
CA ILE A 51 9.73 -20.56 -6.13
C ILE A 51 8.88 -20.10 -7.32
N GLY A 52 8.29 -21.06 -8.05
CA GLY A 52 7.52 -20.76 -9.26
C GLY A 52 8.38 -20.43 -10.49
N THR A 53 9.68 -20.70 -10.43
CA THR A 53 10.62 -20.59 -11.55
C THR A 53 11.47 -21.87 -11.66
N PRO A 54 12.07 -22.18 -12.83
CA PRO A 54 12.84 -23.42 -13.00
C PRO A 54 14.06 -23.55 -12.08
N SER A 55 14.70 -22.43 -11.71
CA SER A 55 15.79 -22.38 -10.73
C SER A 55 15.94 -20.96 -10.18
N GLY A 56 16.66 -20.81 -9.07
CA GLY A 56 17.02 -19.53 -8.46
C GLY A 56 18.40 -19.59 -7.77
N PRO A 57 19.14 -18.48 -7.67
CA PRO A 57 20.49 -18.47 -7.08
C PRO A 57 20.58 -19.01 -5.64
N GLY A 58 19.49 -18.88 -4.87
CA GLY A 58 19.37 -19.33 -3.49
C GLY A 58 18.60 -20.63 -3.31
N GLU A 59 18.26 -21.35 -4.38
CA GLU A 59 17.43 -22.57 -4.34
C GLU A 59 17.94 -23.60 -3.32
N ARG A 60 19.25 -23.87 -3.30
CA ARG A 60 19.88 -24.81 -2.34
C ARG A 60 19.83 -24.36 -0.89
N LEU A 61 19.58 -23.08 -0.64
CA LEU A 61 19.51 -22.48 0.70
C LEU A 61 18.07 -22.28 1.16
N ARG A 62 17.08 -22.66 0.35
CA ARG A 62 15.66 -22.39 0.60
C ARG A 62 15.19 -22.90 1.95
N GLU A 63 15.51 -24.15 2.29
CA GLU A 63 15.07 -24.77 3.55
C GLU A 63 15.63 -24.06 4.79
N PHE A 64 16.80 -23.44 4.67
CA PHE A 64 17.51 -22.81 5.78
C PHE A 64 17.23 -21.29 5.88
N LEU A 65 17.07 -20.61 4.75
CA LEU A 65 17.09 -19.15 4.68
C LEU A 65 15.79 -18.51 4.18
N LEU A 66 14.85 -19.28 3.59
CA LEU A 66 13.63 -18.69 3.01
C LEU A 66 12.86 -17.87 4.04
N ASP A 67 12.55 -18.47 5.19
CA ASP A 67 11.76 -17.80 6.21
C ASP A 67 12.46 -16.56 6.77
N TYR A 68 13.76 -16.66 7.06
CA TYR A 68 14.54 -15.52 7.56
C TYR A 68 14.58 -14.37 6.55
N VAL A 69 14.88 -14.68 5.29
CA VAL A 69 14.98 -13.67 4.22
C VAL A 69 13.62 -13.09 3.89
N ALA A 70 12.57 -13.92 3.78
CA ALA A 70 11.23 -13.46 3.47
C ALA A 70 10.69 -12.56 4.58
N LYS A 71 10.91 -12.91 5.86
CA LYS A 71 10.52 -12.07 7.00
C LYS A 71 11.21 -10.71 6.97
N GLY A 72 12.52 -10.69 6.78
CA GLY A 72 13.28 -9.44 6.70
C GLY A 72 12.87 -8.57 5.52
N VAL A 73 12.63 -9.16 4.34
CA VAL A 73 12.18 -8.42 3.15
C VAL A 73 10.76 -7.87 3.35
N PHE A 74 9.84 -8.70 3.83
CA PHE A 74 8.45 -8.32 4.04
C PHE A 74 8.29 -7.22 5.10
N ASP A 75 9.04 -7.31 6.20
CA ASP A 75 9.08 -6.28 7.23
C ASP A 75 9.55 -4.93 6.65
N ASN A 76 10.61 -4.94 5.83
CA ASN A 76 11.10 -3.73 5.15
C ASN A 76 10.04 -3.12 4.21
N VAL A 77 9.30 -3.95 3.48
CA VAL A 77 8.20 -3.51 2.61
C VAL A 77 7.09 -2.88 3.44
N CYS A 78 6.65 -3.52 4.54
CA CYS A 78 5.59 -3.01 5.39
C CYS A 78 5.97 -1.65 6.01
N GLN A 79 7.19 -1.54 6.54
CA GLN A 79 7.71 -0.27 7.05
C GLN A 79 7.77 0.82 5.97
N ARG A 80 8.19 0.47 4.75
CA ARG A 80 8.20 1.43 3.63
C ARG A 80 6.78 1.85 3.24
N TYR A 81 5.82 0.94 3.25
CA TYR A 81 4.42 1.25 2.99
C TYR A 81 3.87 2.21 4.04
N ILE A 82 4.08 1.92 5.32
CA ILE A 82 3.71 2.81 6.43
C ILE A 82 4.28 4.22 6.25
N GLN A 83 5.56 4.34 5.84
CA GLN A 83 6.19 5.63 5.55
C GLN A 83 5.45 6.39 4.43
N TYR A 84 5.04 5.71 3.36
CA TYR A 84 4.27 6.33 2.28
C TYR A 84 2.88 6.76 2.73
N LEU A 85 2.14 5.91 3.45
CA LEU A 85 0.81 6.27 3.99
C LEU A 85 0.90 7.48 4.92
N THR A 86 1.88 7.48 5.83
CA THR A 86 2.12 8.60 6.75
C THR A 86 2.43 9.90 6.01
N ALA A 87 3.26 9.84 4.97
CA ALA A 87 3.60 11.02 4.16
C ALA A 87 2.38 11.54 3.37
N MET A 88 1.54 10.65 2.85
CA MET A 88 0.31 11.03 2.14
C MET A 88 -0.65 11.74 3.10
N LYS A 89 -0.86 11.19 4.30
CA LYS A 89 -1.71 11.79 5.34
C LYS A 89 -1.28 13.18 5.76
N LYS A 90 0.02 13.36 6.04
CA LYS A 90 0.57 14.68 6.39
C LYS A 90 0.36 15.69 5.26
N THR A 91 0.49 15.23 4.01
CA THR A 91 0.27 16.06 2.83
C THR A 91 -1.20 16.47 2.72
N GLU A 92 -2.12 15.54 2.92
CA GLU A 92 -3.57 15.78 2.87
C GLU A 92 -4.05 16.71 3.99
N GLU A 93 -3.58 16.51 5.22
CA GLU A 93 -3.89 17.40 6.35
C GLU A 93 -3.40 18.83 6.09
N SER A 94 -2.19 18.98 5.55
CA SER A 94 -1.61 20.27 5.20
C SER A 94 -2.43 20.98 4.12
N LEU A 95 -2.87 20.26 3.08
CA LEU A 95 -3.73 20.78 2.03
C LEU A 95 -5.12 21.18 2.57
N ARG A 96 -5.69 20.39 3.48
CA ARG A 96 -7.00 20.68 4.10
C ARG A 96 -6.95 21.98 4.92
N ARG A 97 -5.88 22.17 5.71
CA ARG A 97 -5.64 23.41 6.47
C ARG A 97 -5.50 24.62 5.55
N LEU A 98 -4.76 24.49 4.45
CA LEU A 98 -4.59 25.55 3.46
C LEU A 98 -5.91 25.93 2.77
N LYS A 99 -6.71 24.94 2.34
CA LYS A 99 -8.04 25.17 1.74
C LYS A 99 -8.98 25.89 2.73
N LYS A 100 -8.97 25.51 4.01
CA LYS A 100 -9.78 26.16 5.06
C LYS A 100 -9.37 27.62 5.28
N GLY A 101 -8.07 27.92 5.26
CA GLY A 101 -7.55 29.29 5.39
C GLY A 101 -7.81 30.19 4.16
N LYS A 102 -7.98 29.62 2.97
CA LYS A 102 -8.38 30.38 1.76
C LYS A 102 -9.87 30.69 1.70
N LYS A 103 -10.73 29.80 2.23
CA LYS A 103 -12.19 30.00 2.28
C LYS A 103 -12.61 31.19 3.17
N THR A 104 -11.77 31.63 4.10
CA THR A 104 -12.04 32.80 4.95
C THR A 104 -11.80 34.16 4.29
N THR A 105 -11.17 34.20 3.10
CA THR A 105 -10.77 35.47 2.44
C THR A 105 -11.42 35.68 1.07
N PHE A 106 -11.95 34.64 0.42
CA PHE A 106 -12.69 34.74 -0.83
C PHE A 106 -14.11 34.17 -0.66
N GLY A 107 -15.10 35.04 -0.77
CA GLY A 107 -16.51 34.76 -0.50
C GLY A 107 -17.10 33.60 -1.32
N ILE A 108 -17.81 32.73 -0.60
CA ILE A 108 -19.14 32.18 -0.91
C ILE A 108 -19.43 32.00 -2.42
N PHE A 109 -18.81 31.05 -3.11
CA PHE A 109 -19.33 30.53 -4.40
C PHE A 109 -18.78 29.14 -4.79
N GLN A 110 -18.45 28.27 -3.83
CA GLN A 110 -18.04 26.89 -4.13
C GLN A 110 -19.19 25.91 -3.88
N SER A 111 -19.68 25.29 -4.96
CA SER A 111 -20.88 24.47 -4.99
C SER A 111 -20.76 23.22 -4.10
N SER A 112 -21.88 22.80 -3.52
CA SER A 112 -22.02 21.59 -2.69
C SER A 112 -21.72 20.26 -3.42
N SER A 113 -21.42 20.30 -4.73
CA SER A 113 -20.98 19.12 -5.48
C SER A 113 -19.52 18.76 -5.23
N SER A 114 -18.65 19.74 -4.98
CA SER A 114 -17.20 19.48 -4.86
C SER A 114 -16.83 18.71 -3.60
N THR A 115 -17.59 18.87 -2.51
CA THR A 115 -17.36 18.13 -1.27
C THR A 115 -17.77 16.67 -1.40
N LYS A 116 -18.90 16.38 -2.06
CA LYS A 116 -19.36 14.99 -2.28
C LYS A 116 -18.42 14.19 -3.17
N ASP A 117 -17.82 14.84 -4.16
CA ASP A 117 -16.84 14.19 -5.03
C ASP A 117 -15.50 13.97 -4.32
N GLU A 118 -15.08 14.90 -3.44
CA GLU A 118 -13.91 14.71 -2.57
C GLU A 118 -14.11 13.53 -1.62
N ASP A 119 -15.26 13.43 -0.94
CA ASP A 119 -15.58 12.34 0.00
C ASP A 119 -15.55 10.97 -0.70
N ARG A 120 -16.14 10.87 -1.90
CA ARG A 120 -16.13 9.64 -2.72
C ARG A 120 -14.73 9.26 -3.18
N ASP A 121 -13.88 10.23 -3.48
CA ASP A 121 -12.51 9.93 -3.87
C ASP A 121 -11.69 9.42 -2.68
N GLU A 122 -11.91 9.96 -1.47
CA GLU A 122 -11.30 9.47 -0.23
C GLU A 122 -11.72 8.03 0.08
N GLU A 123 -13.01 7.70 -0.02
CA GLU A 123 -13.55 6.34 0.14
C GLU A 123 -12.91 5.35 -0.85
N ARG A 124 -12.78 5.75 -2.12
CA ARG A 124 -12.16 4.93 -3.17
C ARG A 124 -10.67 4.69 -2.93
N ILE A 125 -9.96 5.73 -2.49
CA ILE A 125 -8.54 5.62 -2.12
C ILE A 125 -8.40 4.64 -0.95
N GLY A 126 -9.25 4.78 0.06
CA GLY A 126 -9.27 3.90 1.20
C GLY A 126 -9.50 2.44 0.83
N THR A 127 -10.52 2.20 0.02
CA THR A 127 -10.84 0.88 -0.50
C THR A 127 -9.67 0.26 -1.26
N GLN A 128 -9.02 1.02 -2.15
CA GLN A 128 -7.84 0.51 -2.87
C GLN A 128 -6.70 0.13 -1.91
N MET A 129 -6.43 0.95 -0.89
CA MET A 129 -5.37 0.65 0.08
C MET A 129 -5.69 -0.60 0.90
N MET A 130 -6.96 -0.82 1.26
CA MET A 130 -7.39 -2.03 1.96
C MET A 130 -7.19 -3.28 1.10
N LEU A 131 -7.63 -3.24 -0.17
CA LEU A 131 -7.43 -4.33 -1.13
C LEU A 131 -5.94 -4.64 -1.34
N ASP A 132 -5.12 -3.60 -1.47
CA ASP A 132 -3.68 -3.73 -1.69
C ASP A 132 -2.97 -4.39 -0.48
N VAL A 133 -3.30 -3.97 0.75
CA VAL A 133 -2.70 -4.51 1.98
C VAL A 133 -3.18 -5.93 2.29
N GLU A 134 -4.45 -6.25 2.02
CA GLU A 134 -4.96 -7.61 2.17
C GLU A 134 -4.30 -8.54 1.15
N ALA A 135 -4.25 -8.16 -0.13
CA ALA A 135 -3.62 -8.98 -1.17
C ALA A 135 -2.11 -9.16 -0.93
N LEU A 136 -1.42 -8.13 -0.43
CA LEU A 136 -0.02 -8.24 0.01
C LEU A 136 0.15 -9.27 1.13
N GLY A 137 -0.76 -9.30 2.11
CA GLY A 137 -0.75 -10.28 3.20
C GLY A 137 -1.02 -11.70 2.73
N GLN A 138 -1.94 -11.87 1.77
CA GLN A 138 -2.23 -13.17 1.17
C GLN A 138 -1.03 -13.70 0.36
N ASP A 139 -0.38 -12.85 -0.44
CA ASP A 139 0.83 -13.22 -1.19
C ASP A 139 1.97 -13.61 -0.23
N ALA A 140 2.10 -12.88 0.89
CA ALA A 140 3.06 -13.22 1.95
C ALA A 140 2.75 -14.57 2.58
N GLN A 141 1.50 -14.83 2.96
CA GLN A 141 1.09 -16.12 3.54
C GLN A 141 1.35 -17.31 2.59
N ALA A 142 1.16 -17.10 1.28
CA ALA A 142 1.47 -18.08 0.25
C ALA A 142 2.98 -18.32 0.06
N LEU A 143 3.83 -17.39 0.50
CA LEU A 143 5.30 -17.53 0.47
C LEU A 143 5.82 -18.24 1.72
N SER A 144 5.35 -17.84 2.91
CA SER A 144 5.69 -18.47 4.19
C SER A 144 4.61 -18.19 5.24
N ARG A 145 4.25 -19.22 6.01
CA ARG A 145 3.09 -19.21 6.93
C ARG A 145 3.20 -18.17 8.05
N GLY A 146 4.40 -17.71 8.42
CA GLY A 146 4.63 -16.78 9.54
C GLY A 146 4.83 -15.32 9.15
N LEU A 147 4.54 -14.92 7.90
CA LEU A 147 4.76 -13.54 7.46
C LEU A 147 3.64 -12.58 7.90
N ARG A 148 2.40 -13.06 8.06
CA ARG A 148 1.27 -12.23 8.54
C ARG A 148 1.38 -11.85 10.02
N ASP A 149 2.19 -12.59 10.78
CA ASP A 149 2.39 -12.34 12.22
C ASP A 149 3.43 -11.25 12.51
N ILE A 150 4.04 -10.67 11.47
CA ILE A 150 5.03 -9.61 11.62
C ILE A 150 4.35 -8.32 12.13
N THR A 151 4.92 -7.73 13.18
CA THR A 151 4.40 -6.52 13.83
C THR A 151 4.16 -5.36 12.87
N SER A 152 5.08 -5.12 11.92
CA SER A 152 4.92 -4.04 10.94
C SER A 152 3.78 -4.28 9.96
N TYR A 153 3.42 -5.53 9.66
CA TYR A 153 2.24 -5.84 8.86
C TYR A 153 0.96 -5.58 9.66
N ALA A 154 0.90 -6.00 10.93
CA ALA A 154 -0.22 -5.68 11.80
C ALA A 154 -0.44 -4.16 11.94
N GLN A 155 0.65 -3.39 12.10
CA GLN A 155 0.61 -1.93 12.12
C GLN A 155 0.11 -1.35 10.80
N LEU A 156 0.53 -1.91 9.66
CA LEU A 156 0.08 -1.47 8.33
C LEU A 156 -1.43 -1.73 8.15
N VAL A 157 -1.91 -2.90 8.53
CA VAL A 157 -3.34 -3.24 8.50
C VAL A 157 -4.15 -2.29 9.38
N GLN A 158 -3.70 -2.09 10.63
CA GLN A 158 -4.36 -1.16 11.56
C GLN A 158 -4.38 0.27 11.00
N MET A 159 -3.26 0.73 10.42
CA MET A 159 -3.19 2.05 9.81
C MET A 159 -4.22 2.19 8.70
N VAL A 160 -4.31 1.21 7.79
CA VAL A 160 -5.30 1.31 6.70
C VAL A 160 -6.73 1.24 7.22
N GLN A 161 -7.01 0.39 8.20
CA GLN A 161 -8.37 0.26 8.78
C GLN A 161 -8.79 1.50 9.58
N ALA A 162 -7.93 2.04 10.44
CA ALA A 162 -8.26 3.19 11.28
C ALA A 162 -8.38 4.48 10.46
N ASP A 163 -7.62 4.56 9.36
CA ASP A 163 -7.47 5.80 8.62
C ASP A 163 -8.31 5.86 7.35
N PHE A 164 -8.76 4.70 6.88
CA PHE A 164 -9.46 4.55 5.62
C PHE A 164 -10.60 3.52 5.66
N GLY A 165 -10.85 2.90 6.81
CA GLY A 165 -12.06 2.12 7.05
C GLY A 165 -13.19 3.03 7.52
N ASP A 166 -14.42 2.69 7.16
CA ASP A 166 -15.61 3.34 7.74
C ASP A 166 -15.63 3.08 9.25
N GLU A 167 -15.66 4.14 10.07
CA GLU A 167 -16.25 4.04 11.41
C GLU A 167 -17.73 3.70 11.20
N SER A 168 -18.05 2.41 11.29
CA SER A 168 -19.42 1.89 11.25
C SER A 168 -20.19 2.27 12.51
#